data_AF-A0A081GJP5-F1
#
_entry.id   AF-A0A081GJP5-F1
#
_cell.length_a   1.000
_cell.length_b   1.000
_cell.length_c   1.000
_cell.angle_alpha   90.00
_cell.angle_beta   90.00
_cell.angle_gamma   90.00
#
_symmetry.space_group_name_H-M   'P 1'
#
loop_
_entity.id
_entity.type
_entity.pdbx_description
1 polymer ?
#
loop_
_entity_poly.entity_id
_entity_poly.type
_entity_poly.pdbx_seq_one_letter_code
_entity_poly.pdbx_strand_id
1 'polypeptide(L)'
;MKRAIGLAALAAAWSLGGPAAAALGAPSGPTPGQPGSGQLVLVRTDRQMPITGDPIWELQLDLPGQPQRAYEALVGRARHQDGDRDRLGSKAPLPRGRYLLTEITPLDGTDGPELGRFLWIGLEPEFPTARRALGIHHDPSAGAGRDSGTDGCIGLIHGNDLLVLGDLLRRSGTRELLVKD
;
A
#
# COMPACT_ATOMS: atom_id res chain seq x y z
N MET A 1 72.89 -33.52 44.12
CA MET A 1 73.10 -32.28 43.34
C MET A 1 71.96 -31.31 43.66
N LYS A 2 72.32 -30.09 44.12
CA LYS A 2 71.62 -28.77 44.13
C LYS A 2 70.06 -28.77 44.16
N ARG A 3 69.44 -28.37 45.29
CA ARG A 3 68.95 -26.99 45.65
C ARG A 3 67.82 -26.49 44.73
N ALA A 4 66.76 -25.80 45.14
CA ALA A 4 66.17 -25.36 46.41
C ALA A 4 64.95 -24.46 46.05
N ILE A 5 64.09 -24.12 47.03
CA ILE A 5 63.24 -22.88 47.09
C ILE A 5 62.09 -22.83 46.07
N GLY A 6 60.88 -22.34 46.33
CA GLY A 6 60.26 -21.56 47.41
C GLY A 6 58.78 -21.35 47.00
N LEU A 7 57.86 -21.22 47.95
CA LEU A 7 57.31 -19.96 48.46
C LEU A 7 56.07 -19.44 47.71
N ALA A 8 55.11 -19.01 48.53
CA ALA A 8 54.08 -18.03 48.26
C ALA A 8 52.85 -18.52 47.46
N ALA A 9 51.62 -18.07 47.67
CA ALA A 9 51.01 -17.17 48.64
C ALA A 9 49.58 -16.87 48.11
N LEU A 10 48.63 -16.64 49.03
CA LEU A 10 47.44 -15.79 48.87
C LEU A 10 46.43 -16.17 47.75
N ALA A 11 45.15 -15.80 47.79
CA ALA A 11 44.24 -15.29 48.79
C ALA A 11 42.84 -15.35 48.16
N ALA A 12 41.83 -15.35 49.01
CA ALA A 12 40.43 -15.16 48.66
C ALA A 12 40.18 -13.85 47.90
N ALA A 13 39.11 -13.81 47.09
CA ALA A 13 38.16 -12.69 47.11
C ALA A 13 36.87 -13.03 46.37
N TRP A 14 35.76 -12.71 47.03
CA TRP A 14 34.40 -12.70 46.52
C TRP A 14 34.19 -11.55 45.53
N SER A 15 33.26 -11.71 44.59
CA SER A 15 32.61 -10.61 43.88
C SER A 15 31.15 -11.02 43.65
N LEU A 16 30.22 -10.57 44.48
CA LEU A 16 29.41 -9.34 44.34
C LEU A 16 28.56 -9.36 43.07
N GLY A 17 27.26 -9.64 43.26
CA GLY A 17 26.23 -9.50 42.24
C GLY A 17 26.09 -8.06 41.77
N GLY A 18 26.00 -7.90 40.45
CA GLY A 18 25.65 -6.63 39.81
C GLY A 18 24.14 -6.47 39.64
N PRO A 19 23.61 -5.23 39.61
CA PRO A 19 22.20 -4.97 39.45
C PRO A 19 21.75 -5.18 38.00
N ALA A 20 20.53 -5.69 37.82
CA ALA A 20 19.84 -5.76 36.54
C ALA A 20 19.48 -4.35 36.07
N ALA A 21 20.14 -3.89 35.00
CA ALA A 21 19.75 -2.67 34.31
C ALA A 21 18.43 -2.90 33.56
N ALA A 22 17.42 -2.10 33.90
CA ALA A 22 16.19 -1.99 33.13
C ALA A 22 16.51 -1.48 31.72
N ALA A 23 16.36 -2.34 30.72
CA ALA A 23 16.41 -1.94 29.33
C ALA A 23 15.14 -1.14 29.00
N LEU A 24 15.31 0.16 28.78
CA LEU A 24 14.31 1.04 28.17
C LEU A 24 13.92 0.46 26.80
N GLY A 25 12.66 0.05 26.66
CA GLY A 25 12.12 -0.42 25.39
C GLY A 25 12.14 0.71 24.36
N ALA A 26 12.96 0.54 23.33
CA ALA A 26 12.80 1.31 22.10
C ALA A 26 11.44 0.94 21.46
N PRO A 27 10.72 1.89 20.84
CA PRO A 27 9.52 1.55 20.07
C PRO A 27 9.95 0.64 18.91
N SER A 28 9.52 -0.62 18.97
CA SER A 28 9.70 -1.56 17.87
C SER A 28 8.93 -1.02 16.67
N GLY A 29 9.65 -0.63 15.62
CA GLY A 29 9.03 -0.39 14.31
C GLY A 29 8.29 -1.64 13.83
N PRO A 30 7.37 -1.51 12.87
CA PRO A 30 6.57 -2.64 12.40
C PRO A 30 7.49 -3.77 11.90
N THR A 31 7.30 -4.96 12.47
CA THR A 31 8.03 -6.17 12.08
C THR A 31 7.60 -6.59 10.67
N PRO A 32 8.52 -6.78 9.70
CA PRO A 32 8.19 -7.33 8.40
C PRO A 32 7.59 -8.73 8.54
N GLY A 33 6.35 -8.91 8.08
CA GLY A 33 5.68 -10.22 8.04
C GLY A 33 4.41 -10.34 8.89
N GLN A 34 4.02 -9.32 9.66
CA GLN A 34 2.69 -9.30 10.27
C GLN A 34 1.66 -8.93 9.18
N PRO A 35 0.64 -9.77 8.93
CA PRO A 35 -0.41 -9.42 7.97
C PRO A 35 -1.08 -8.13 8.42
N GLY A 36 -1.30 -7.23 7.47
CA GLY A 36 -2.08 -6.03 7.68
C GLY A 36 -3.42 -6.37 8.32
N SER A 37 -3.87 -5.54 9.24
CA SER A 37 -5.11 -5.82 9.96
C SER A 37 -6.37 -5.59 9.11
N GLY A 38 -6.26 -4.95 7.94
CA GLY A 38 -7.38 -4.60 7.08
C GLY A 38 -7.28 -5.14 5.64
N GLN A 39 -8.33 -4.86 4.87
CA GLN A 39 -8.45 -5.23 3.46
C GLN A 39 -9.02 -4.06 2.66
N LEU A 40 -8.50 -3.86 1.44
CA LEU A 40 -9.16 -3.05 0.43
C LEU A 40 -10.02 -3.92 -0.48
N VAL A 41 -11.19 -3.42 -0.84
CA VAL A 41 -12.06 -4.03 -1.84
C VAL A 41 -12.46 -2.96 -2.85
N LEU A 42 -12.21 -3.21 -4.12
CA LEU A 42 -12.68 -2.36 -5.21
C LEU A 42 -13.91 -3.02 -5.84
N VAL A 43 -15.02 -2.31 -5.91
CA VAL A 43 -16.29 -2.77 -6.52
C VAL A 43 -16.79 -1.75 -7.54
N ARG A 44 -17.35 -2.21 -8.65
CA ARG A 44 -18.02 -1.32 -9.59
C ARG A 44 -19.38 -0.93 -9.04
N THR A 45 -19.78 0.33 -9.25
CA THR A 45 -21.14 0.79 -8.91
C THR A 45 -21.99 0.88 -10.17
N ASP A 46 -23.30 1.06 -10.00
CA ASP A 46 -24.21 1.37 -11.13
C ASP A 46 -24.15 2.85 -11.57
N ARG A 47 -23.24 3.64 -10.97
CA ARG A 47 -23.08 5.07 -11.25
C ARG A 47 -22.00 5.31 -12.29
N GLN A 48 -22.10 6.46 -12.95
CA GLN A 48 -21.14 6.93 -13.94
C GLN A 48 -20.99 8.45 -13.85
N MET A 49 -19.86 8.96 -14.33
CA MET A 49 -19.65 10.39 -14.48
C MET A 49 -20.69 10.96 -15.45
N PRO A 50 -21.43 12.01 -15.08
CA PRO A 50 -22.61 12.45 -15.83
C PRO A 50 -22.31 12.97 -17.24
N ILE A 51 -21.10 13.50 -17.45
CA ILE A 51 -20.70 14.11 -18.73
C ILE A 51 -19.87 13.12 -19.56
N THR A 52 -18.90 12.46 -18.94
CA THR A 52 -17.89 11.65 -19.65
C THR A 52 -18.25 10.17 -19.72
N GLY A 53 -19.22 9.71 -18.92
CA GLY A 53 -19.68 8.33 -18.91
C GLY A 53 -18.72 7.34 -18.28
N ASP A 54 -17.65 7.79 -17.62
CA ASP A 54 -16.71 6.90 -16.93
C ASP A 54 -17.44 6.20 -15.78
N PRO A 55 -17.37 4.86 -15.67
CA PRO A 55 -18.00 4.15 -14.56
C PRO A 55 -17.36 4.54 -13.23
N ILE A 56 -18.19 4.80 -12.23
CA ILE A 56 -17.73 5.08 -10.88
C ILE A 56 -17.59 3.75 -10.15
N TRP A 57 -16.43 3.57 -9.55
CA TRP A 57 -16.09 2.46 -8.67
C TRP A 57 -16.00 2.96 -7.23
N GLU A 58 -16.15 2.05 -6.29
CA GLU A 58 -15.96 2.31 -4.87
C GLU A 58 -14.79 1.49 -4.36
N LEU A 59 -13.76 2.19 -3.86
CA LEU A 59 -12.65 1.59 -3.15
C LEU A 59 -12.98 1.61 -1.66
N GLN A 60 -13.33 0.45 -1.13
CA GLN A 60 -13.72 0.24 0.26
C GLN A 60 -12.51 -0.19 1.09
N LEU A 61 -12.34 0.41 2.27
CA LEU A 61 -11.34 0.04 3.26
C LEU A 61 -12.04 -0.49 4.51
N ASP A 62 -11.79 -1.77 4.79
CA ASP A 62 -12.26 -2.45 5.99
C ASP A 62 -11.11 -2.56 7.00
N LEU A 63 -11.27 -1.90 8.15
CA LEU A 63 -10.34 -1.99 9.28
C LEU A 63 -11.08 -2.56 10.51
N PRO A 64 -10.50 -3.52 11.25
CA PRO A 64 -11.13 -4.10 12.43
C PRO A 64 -11.50 -3.03 13.46
N GLY A 65 -12.75 -3.07 13.93
CA GLY A 65 -13.26 -2.15 14.94
C GLY A 65 -13.46 -0.71 14.47
N GLN A 66 -13.35 -0.42 13.16
CA GLN A 66 -13.66 0.88 12.58
C GLN A 66 -14.81 0.78 11.58
N PRO A 67 -15.58 1.86 11.39
CA PRO A 67 -16.52 1.95 10.28
C PRO A 67 -15.80 1.77 8.95
N GLN A 68 -16.43 1.04 8.03
CA GLN A 68 -15.97 0.95 6.65
C GLN A 68 -15.88 2.36 6.04
N ARG A 69 -14.81 2.59 5.28
CA ARG A 69 -14.61 3.83 4.51
C ARG A 69 -14.70 3.50 3.04
N ALA A 70 -15.29 4.40 2.26
CA ALA A 70 -15.48 4.24 0.83
C ALA A 70 -14.94 5.48 0.11
N TYR A 71 -14.24 5.26 -0.99
CA TYR A 71 -13.65 6.31 -1.82
C TYR A 71 -14.08 6.12 -3.27
N GLU A 72 -14.54 7.19 -3.92
CA GLU A 72 -14.95 7.11 -5.32
C GLU A 72 -13.72 7.09 -6.23
N ALA A 73 -13.75 6.18 -7.22
CA ALA A 73 -12.65 5.96 -8.13
C ALA A 73 -13.14 5.76 -9.57
N LEU A 74 -12.25 6.05 -10.52
CA LEU A 74 -12.37 5.65 -11.91
C LEU A 74 -11.33 4.58 -12.22
N VAL A 75 -11.70 3.64 -13.08
CA VAL A 75 -10.84 2.52 -13.45
C VAL A 75 -11.00 2.24 -14.93
N GLY A 76 -10.00 2.62 -15.72
CA GLY A 76 -10.14 2.67 -17.16
C GLY A 76 -11.06 3.82 -17.60
N ARG A 77 -10.91 4.23 -18.86
CA ARG A 77 -11.76 5.25 -19.50
C ARG A 77 -13.06 4.62 -19.97
N ALA A 78 -14.12 5.41 -20.14
CA ALA A 78 -15.41 4.94 -20.69
C ALA A 78 -15.26 4.11 -21.99
N ARG A 79 -14.38 4.56 -22.91
CA ARG A 79 -14.12 3.90 -24.19
C ARG A 79 -13.29 2.60 -24.12
N HIS A 80 -12.75 2.25 -22.95
CA HIS A 80 -11.88 1.07 -22.78
C HIS A 80 -12.51 -0.01 -21.89
N GLN A 81 -13.76 0.18 -21.44
CA GLN A 81 -14.39 -0.71 -20.45
C GLN A 81 -14.53 -2.16 -20.95
N ASP A 82 -14.77 -2.36 -22.25
CA ASP A 82 -14.92 -3.69 -22.87
C ASP A 82 -13.59 -4.30 -23.35
N GLY A 83 -12.47 -3.66 -23.04
CA GLY A 83 -11.15 -4.15 -23.44
C GLY A 83 -10.71 -5.38 -22.64
N ASP A 84 -9.84 -6.19 -23.24
CA ASP A 84 -9.20 -7.31 -22.56
C ASP A 84 -8.37 -6.81 -21.36
N ARG A 85 -8.83 -7.12 -20.15
CA ARG A 85 -8.22 -6.65 -18.90
C ARG A 85 -6.87 -7.30 -18.64
N ASP A 86 -6.56 -8.46 -19.20
CA ASP A 86 -5.32 -9.19 -18.95
C ASP A 86 -4.20 -8.86 -19.93
N ARG A 87 -4.54 -8.24 -21.07
CA ARG A 87 -3.58 -7.87 -22.11
C ARG A 87 -2.74 -6.64 -21.72
N LEU A 88 -1.42 -6.74 -21.90
CA LEU A 88 -0.50 -5.62 -21.72
C LEU A 88 -0.91 -4.42 -22.60
N GLY A 89 -0.93 -3.23 -22.00
CA GLY A 89 -1.24 -1.99 -22.71
C GLY A 89 -2.68 -1.85 -23.20
N SER A 90 -3.62 -2.69 -22.75
CA SER A 90 -5.01 -2.62 -23.20
C SER A 90 -5.78 -1.37 -22.76
N LYS A 91 -5.29 -0.66 -21.73
CA LYS A 91 -5.96 0.50 -21.09
C LYS A 91 -7.36 0.19 -20.54
N ALA A 92 -7.77 -1.08 -20.59
CA ALA A 92 -8.95 -1.59 -19.95
C ALA A 92 -8.82 -1.48 -18.43
N PRO A 93 -9.93 -1.53 -17.68
CA PRO A 93 -9.90 -1.60 -16.23
C PRO A 93 -8.93 -2.69 -15.74
N LEU A 94 -8.22 -2.48 -14.61
CA LEU A 94 -7.33 -3.52 -14.07
C LEU A 94 -8.07 -4.85 -13.93
N PRO A 95 -7.45 -6.01 -14.18
CA PRO A 95 -8.14 -7.30 -14.10
C PRO A 95 -8.70 -7.59 -12.71
N ARG A 96 -9.72 -8.45 -12.66
CA ARG A 96 -10.29 -8.91 -11.40
C ARG A 96 -9.31 -9.85 -10.69
N GLY A 97 -9.26 -9.78 -9.36
CA GLY A 97 -8.39 -10.66 -8.59
C GLY A 97 -7.79 -9.98 -7.36
N ARG A 98 -6.86 -10.70 -6.75
CA ARG A 98 -6.11 -10.24 -5.57
C ARG A 98 -4.83 -9.54 -5.99
N TYR A 99 -4.54 -8.46 -5.30
CA TYR A 99 -3.37 -7.63 -5.51
C TYR A 99 -2.67 -7.38 -4.19
N LEU A 100 -1.34 -7.37 -4.24
CA LEU A 100 -0.50 -6.87 -3.17
C LEU A 100 -0.29 -5.37 -3.36
N LEU A 101 -0.50 -4.59 -2.31
CA LEU A 101 -0.05 -3.21 -2.24
C LEU A 101 1.45 -3.19 -1.94
N THR A 102 2.20 -2.53 -2.80
CA THR A 102 3.66 -2.45 -2.70
C THR A 102 4.09 -1.14 -2.03
N GLU A 103 4.84 -0.29 -2.72
CA GLU A 103 5.31 0.98 -2.23
C GLU A 103 4.20 2.04 -2.15
N ILE A 104 4.29 2.91 -1.13
CA ILE A 104 3.47 4.13 -1.03
C ILE A 104 4.41 5.34 -1.10
N THR A 105 4.61 5.86 -2.31
CA THR A 105 5.60 6.89 -2.62
C THR A 105 4.94 8.26 -2.84
N PRO A 106 5.55 9.36 -2.36
CA PRO A 106 5.20 10.70 -2.82
C PRO A 106 5.50 10.86 -4.31
N LEU A 107 4.67 11.67 -4.99
CA LEU A 107 4.91 12.11 -6.36
C LEU A 107 5.33 13.57 -6.36
N ASP A 108 6.35 13.92 -7.14
CA ASP A 108 6.85 15.31 -7.23
C ASP A 108 6.22 16.13 -8.37
N GLY A 109 5.35 15.48 -9.15
CA GLY A 109 4.62 16.08 -10.26
C GLY A 109 5.36 16.01 -11.60
N THR A 110 6.51 15.33 -11.67
CA THR A 110 7.19 15.01 -12.93
C THR A 110 6.84 13.61 -13.47
N ASP A 111 6.13 12.80 -12.68
CA ASP A 111 5.88 11.36 -12.91
C ASP A 111 4.84 11.03 -14.00
N GLY A 112 4.21 12.05 -14.61
CA GLY A 112 3.27 11.90 -15.73
C GLY A 112 1.92 12.58 -15.51
N PRO A 113 1.18 12.93 -16.58
CA PRO A 113 -0.01 13.76 -16.49
C PRO A 113 -1.20 13.07 -15.79
N GLU A 114 -1.27 11.74 -15.81
CA GLU A 114 -2.38 11.00 -15.17
C GLU A 114 -2.21 10.82 -13.65
N LEU A 115 -1.00 10.94 -13.10
CA LEU A 115 -0.71 10.50 -11.72
C LEU A 115 -1.05 11.52 -10.61
N GLY A 116 -1.51 12.73 -10.98
CA GLY A 116 -1.73 13.79 -10.01
C GLY A 116 -0.42 14.24 -9.33
N ARG A 117 -0.50 14.87 -8.15
CA ARG A 117 0.66 15.51 -7.47
C ARG A 117 0.83 15.11 -6.00
N PHE A 118 0.45 13.89 -5.62
CA PHE A 118 0.31 13.55 -4.20
C PHE A 118 1.02 12.25 -3.81
N LEU A 119 0.45 11.12 -4.18
CA LEU A 119 0.92 9.81 -3.77
C LEU A 119 0.72 8.81 -4.91
N TRP A 120 1.56 7.81 -4.94
CA TRP A 120 1.37 6.59 -5.70
C TRP A 120 1.37 5.40 -4.74
N ILE A 121 0.42 4.51 -4.89
CA ILE A 121 0.36 3.24 -4.19
C ILE A 121 0.47 2.14 -5.24
N GLY A 122 1.59 1.42 -5.27
CA GLY A 122 1.82 0.37 -6.26
C GLY A 122 0.94 -0.86 -6.02
N LEU A 123 0.56 -1.52 -7.10
CA LEU A 123 -0.23 -2.75 -7.09
C LEU A 123 0.45 -3.85 -7.92
N GLU A 124 0.71 -4.98 -7.28
CA GLU A 124 1.22 -6.19 -7.94
C GLU A 124 0.13 -7.28 -7.97
N PRO A 125 -0.26 -7.80 -9.14
CA PRO A 125 -1.21 -8.91 -9.24
C PRO A 125 -0.68 -10.18 -8.58
N GLU A 126 -1.49 -10.85 -7.76
CA GLU A 126 -1.15 -12.17 -7.17
C GLU A 126 -1.58 -13.34 -8.07
N PHE A 127 -1.82 -13.08 -9.36
CA PHE A 127 -2.32 -14.03 -10.33
C PHE A 127 -1.65 -13.85 -11.71
N PRO A 128 -1.66 -14.87 -12.58
CA PRO A 128 -1.07 -14.75 -13.91
C PRO A 128 -1.82 -13.73 -14.77
N THR A 129 -1.16 -12.63 -15.12
CA THR A 129 -1.67 -11.62 -16.06
C THR A 129 -0.49 -10.96 -16.78
N ALA A 130 -0.72 -10.32 -17.93
CA ALA A 130 0.31 -9.54 -18.63
C ALA A 130 0.29 -8.06 -18.23
N ARG A 131 -0.66 -7.60 -17.41
CA ARG A 131 -0.74 -6.20 -16.94
C ARG A 131 0.38 -5.85 -15.97
N ARG A 132 0.96 -4.67 -16.14
CA ARG A 132 2.06 -4.12 -15.33
C ARG A 132 1.82 -2.64 -15.04
N ALA A 133 2.63 -2.05 -14.16
CA ALA A 133 2.58 -0.64 -13.79
C ALA A 133 1.19 -0.17 -13.32
N LEU A 134 0.56 -0.98 -12.47
CA LEU A 134 -0.74 -0.69 -11.88
C LEU A 134 -0.56 -0.03 -10.52
N GLY A 135 -1.49 0.87 -10.18
CA GLY A 135 -1.45 1.56 -8.91
C GLY A 135 -2.76 2.26 -8.56
N ILE A 136 -2.77 2.83 -7.36
CA ILE A 136 -3.79 3.77 -6.90
C ILE A 136 -3.15 5.16 -6.86
N HIS A 137 -3.81 6.13 -7.50
CA HIS A 137 -3.39 7.53 -7.50
C HIS A 137 -4.62 8.44 -7.55
N HIS A 138 -4.40 9.75 -7.57
CA HIS A 138 -5.46 10.73 -7.81
C HIS A 138 -5.61 10.93 -9.32
N ASP A 139 -6.85 10.95 -9.82
CA ASP A 139 -7.16 11.25 -11.22
C ASP A 139 -7.62 12.70 -11.38
N PRO A 140 -6.72 13.64 -11.76
CA PRO A 140 -7.10 15.04 -11.96
C PRO A 140 -8.00 15.24 -13.19
N SER A 141 -8.16 14.23 -14.05
CA SER A 141 -9.00 14.29 -15.24
C SER A 141 -10.44 13.82 -15.00
N ALA A 142 -10.77 13.33 -13.79
CA ALA A 142 -12.07 12.75 -13.49
C ALA A 142 -13.23 13.70 -13.86
N GLY A 143 -14.07 13.25 -14.80
CA GLY A 143 -15.22 14.01 -15.32
C GLY A 143 -14.87 15.14 -16.30
N ALA A 144 -13.59 15.30 -16.68
CA ALA A 144 -13.10 16.43 -17.45
C ALA A 144 -12.60 16.00 -18.85
N GLY A 145 -13.34 16.43 -19.87
CA GLY A 145 -12.93 16.30 -21.27
C GLY A 145 -12.92 14.85 -21.78
N ARG A 146 -12.37 14.70 -22.99
CA ARG A 146 -12.32 13.41 -23.71
C ARG A 146 -11.34 12.41 -23.10
N ASP A 147 -10.43 12.87 -22.26
CA ASP A 147 -9.40 12.07 -21.60
C ASP A 147 -9.66 12.00 -20.09
N SER A 148 -10.93 11.95 -19.69
CA SER A 148 -11.35 11.58 -18.33
C SER A 148 -11.15 10.10 -18.06
N GLY A 149 -10.75 9.76 -16.83
CA GLY A 149 -10.44 8.41 -16.38
C GLY A 149 -8.95 8.05 -16.49
N THR A 150 -8.64 6.81 -16.16
CA THR A 150 -7.26 6.28 -16.17
C THR A 150 -7.01 5.36 -17.36
N ASP A 151 -5.73 5.11 -17.68
CA ASP A 151 -5.33 4.00 -18.56
C ASP A 151 -5.31 2.62 -17.85
N GLY A 152 -6.21 2.44 -16.86
CA GLY A 152 -6.48 1.18 -16.18
C GLY A 152 -5.99 1.07 -14.73
N CYS A 153 -5.35 2.11 -14.19
CA CYS A 153 -5.09 2.27 -12.76
C CYS A 153 -6.37 2.60 -11.98
N ILE A 154 -6.29 2.58 -10.65
CA ILE A 154 -7.36 3.07 -9.79
C ILE A 154 -7.12 4.56 -9.55
N GLY A 155 -7.92 5.41 -10.18
CA GLY A 155 -7.85 6.85 -10.04
C GLY A 155 -8.91 7.36 -9.06
N LEU A 156 -8.52 7.77 -7.85
CA LEU A 156 -9.45 8.41 -6.92
C LEU A 156 -9.88 9.77 -7.46
N ILE A 157 -11.18 10.04 -7.40
CA ILE A 157 -11.79 11.29 -7.91
C ILE A 157 -11.37 12.50 -7.05
N HIS A 158 -11.15 12.28 -5.75
CA HIS A 158 -10.80 13.34 -4.82
C HIS A 158 -9.37 13.17 -4.30
N GLY A 159 -8.51 14.18 -4.54
CA GLY A 159 -7.11 14.11 -4.14
C GLY A 159 -6.88 13.98 -2.62
N ASN A 160 -7.75 14.56 -1.80
CA ASN A 160 -7.66 14.42 -0.34
C ASN A 160 -7.89 12.97 0.12
N ASP A 161 -8.74 12.22 -0.58
CA ASP A 161 -9.03 10.83 -0.25
C ASP A 161 -7.79 9.95 -0.40
N LEU A 162 -6.95 10.23 -1.39
CA LEU A 162 -5.68 9.52 -1.56
C LEU A 162 -4.72 9.75 -0.40
N LEU A 163 -4.64 10.97 0.11
CA LEU A 163 -3.79 11.30 1.26
C LEU A 163 -4.28 10.58 2.52
N VAL A 164 -5.59 10.61 2.76
CA VAL A 164 -6.24 9.92 3.89
C VAL A 164 -6.04 8.41 3.77
N LEU A 165 -6.28 7.83 2.60
CA LEU A 165 -6.10 6.42 2.31
C LEU A 165 -4.65 6.00 2.56
N GLY A 166 -3.68 6.69 1.97
CA GLY A 166 -2.26 6.35 2.12
C GLY A 166 -1.80 6.36 3.58
N ASP A 167 -2.27 7.32 4.37
CA ASP A 167 -2.01 7.41 5.80
C ASP A 167 -2.66 6.25 6.61
N LEU A 168 -3.89 5.85 6.27
CA LEU A 168 -4.53 4.68 6.88
C LEU A 168 -3.84 3.36 6.53
N LEU A 169 -3.42 3.19 5.27
CA LEU A 169 -2.71 1.99 4.82
C LEU A 169 -1.37 1.85 5.56
N ARG A 170 -0.61 2.95 5.69
CA ARG A 170 0.63 2.98 6.47
C ARG A 170 0.42 2.60 7.93
N ARG A 171 -0.60 3.16 8.60
CA ARG A 171 -0.87 2.89 10.02
C ARG A 171 -1.40 1.49 10.29
N SER A 172 -2.32 1.01 9.45
CA SER A 172 -2.97 -0.29 9.63
C SER A 172 -2.11 -1.48 9.18
N GLY A 173 -1.08 -1.20 8.37
CA GLY A 173 -0.29 -2.22 7.70
C GLY A 173 -1.05 -2.97 6.60
N THR A 174 -2.23 -2.49 6.19
CA THR A 174 -3.06 -3.11 5.14
C THR A 174 -2.26 -3.22 3.85
N ARG A 175 -2.21 -4.43 3.28
CA ARG A 175 -1.40 -4.76 2.09
C ARG A 175 -2.17 -5.46 0.98
N GLU A 176 -3.45 -5.73 1.17
CA GLU A 176 -4.24 -6.52 0.23
C GLU A 176 -5.33 -5.65 -0.40
N LEU A 177 -5.48 -5.78 -1.71
CA LEU A 177 -6.62 -5.30 -2.48
C LEU A 177 -7.29 -6.48 -3.19
N LEU A 178 -8.61 -6.56 -3.08
CA LEU A 178 -9.46 -7.45 -3.86
C LEU A 178 -10.29 -6.64 -4.86
N VAL A 179 -10.12 -6.90 -6.15
CA VAL A 179 -10.90 -6.29 -7.23
C VAL A 179 -12.07 -7.21 -7.59
N LYS A 180 -13.30 -6.68 -7.43
CA LYS A 180 -14.58 -7.33 -7.74
C LYS A 180 -15.30 -6.54 -8.83
N ASP A 181 -16.09 -7.21 -9.66
CA ASP A 181 -16.99 -6.55 -10.60
C ASP A 181 -18.29 -6.11 -9.91
#